data_AF-A0A7W1ILP3-F1
#
_entry.id   AF-A0A7W1ILP3-F1
#
_cell.length_a   1.000
_cell.length_b   1.000
_cell.length_c   1.000
_cell.angle_alpha   90.00
_cell.angle_beta   90.00
_cell.angle_gamma   90.00
#
_symmetry.space_group_name_H-M   'P 1'
#
loop_
_entity.id
_entity.type
_entity.pdbx_description
1 polymer ?
#
loop_
_entity_poly.entity_id
_entity_poly.type
_entity_poly.pdbx_seq_one_letter_code
_entity_poly.pdbx_strand_id
1 'polypeptide(L)'
;MGTDQFILFLNLGGGEVVIILFVILLLFGGKGIPSIAKTLGKGIREFKDATSGIQKDIQNSTSGLTDQVNEHIQEVKKEIEKE
;
A
#
# COMPACT_ATOMS: atom_id res chain seq x y z
N MET A 1 -20.01 31.56 0.95
CA MET A 1 -21.33 30.91 1.11
C MET A 1 -21.33 29.58 0.35
N GLY A 2 -20.70 28.54 0.90
CA GLY A 2 -20.67 27.23 0.25
C GLY A 2 -19.81 26.22 1.00
N THR A 3 -18.72 26.69 1.61
CA THR A 3 -17.87 25.88 2.51
C THR A 3 -18.46 25.77 3.91
N ASP A 4 -19.30 26.72 4.31
CA ASP A 4 -19.84 26.79 5.68
C ASP A 4 -20.78 25.60 5.99
N GLN A 5 -21.51 25.11 4.99
CA GLN A 5 -22.33 23.89 5.12
C GLN A 5 -21.48 22.64 5.29
N PHE A 6 -20.32 22.60 4.62
CA PHE A 6 -19.37 21.49 4.76
C PHE A 6 -18.68 21.53 6.12
N ILE A 7 -18.34 22.72 6.63
CA ILE A 7 -17.77 22.91 7.98
C ILE A 7 -18.79 22.55 9.07
N LEU A 8 -20.08 22.86 8.89
CA LEU A 8 -21.15 22.39 9.78
C LEU A 8 -21.31 20.87 9.75
N PHE A 9 -21.16 20.24 8.58
CA PHE A 9 -21.12 18.78 8.44
C PHE A 9 -19.81 18.14 8.96
N LEU A 10 -18.72 18.90 9.10
CA LEU A 10 -17.49 18.42 9.75
C LEU A 10 -17.49 18.65 11.26
N ASN A 11 -18.40 19.50 11.77
CA ASN A 11 -18.71 19.64 13.19
C ASN A 11 -19.69 18.53 13.66
N LEU A 12 -19.60 17.36 13.03
CA LEU A 12 -20.48 16.23 13.25
C LEU A 12 -20.20 15.63 14.63
N GLY A 13 -21.06 15.94 15.60
CA GLY A 13 -21.05 15.31 16.91
C GLY A 13 -21.37 13.81 16.83
N GLY A 14 -21.12 13.08 17.91
CA GLY A 14 -21.31 11.63 17.93
C GLY A 14 -22.72 11.15 17.54
N GLY A 15 -23.76 11.96 17.78
CA GLY A 15 -25.13 11.63 17.40
C GLY A 15 -25.40 11.63 15.89
N GLU A 16 -24.81 12.56 15.15
CA GLU A 16 -25.00 12.68 13.70
C GLU A 16 -24.25 11.58 12.95
N VAL A 17 -23.06 11.18 13.44
CA VAL A 17 -22.32 10.01 12.92
C VAL A 17 -23.17 8.75 13.03
N VAL A 18 -23.90 8.57 14.14
CA VAL A 18 -24.80 7.42 14.34
C VAL A 18 -25.94 7.44 13.32
N ILE A 19 -26.53 8.60 13.01
CA ILE A 19 -27.60 8.73 12.01
C ILE A 19 -27.10 8.35 10.62
N ILE A 20 -25.93 8.85 10.20
CA ILE A 20 -25.33 8.48 8.90
C ILE A 20 -25.07 6.97 8.84
N LEU A 21 -24.51 6.41 9.91
CA LEU A 21 -24.25 4.98 10.00
C LEU A 21 -25.55 4.18 9.91
N PHE A 22 -26.64 4.68 10.50
CA PHE A 22 -27.97 4.06 10.44
C PHE A 22 -28.55 4.10 9.04
N VAL A 23 -28.47 5.22 8.32
CA VAL A 23 -28.91 5.32 6.91
C VAL A 23 -28.13 4.35 6.03
N ILE A 24 -26.81 4.28 6.18
CA ILE A 24 -25.96 3.31 5.47
C ILE A 24 -26.39 1.87 5.81
N LEU A 25 -26.71 1.60 7.08
CA LEU A 25 -27.21 0.29 7.51
C LEU A 25 -28.57 -0.06 6.93
N LEU A 26 -29.45 0.92 6.69
CA LEU A 26 -30.74 0.69 6.04
C LEU A 26 -30.56 0.40 4.54
N LEU A 27 -29.63 1.09 3.87
CA LEU A 27 -29.37 0.90 2.44
C LEU A 27 -28.66 -0.43 2.14
N PHE A 28 -27.64 -0.78 2.94
CA PHE A 28 -26.78 -1.93 2.69
C PHE A 28 -26.98 -3.09 3.68
N GLY A 29 -27.82 -2.90 4.69
CA GLY A 29 -27.99 -3.85 5.80
C GLY A 29 -26.83 -3.81 6.81
N GLY A 30 -27.03 -4.45 7.98
CA GLY A 30 -26.01 -4.61 9.01
C GLY A 30 -24.73 -5.34 8.56
N LYS A 31 -24.78 -6.01 7.40
CA LYS A 31 -23.68 -6.82 6.85
C LYS A 31 -22.94 -6.13 5.69
N GLY A 32 -23.46 -5.02 5.16
CA GLY A 32 -22.88 -4.35 3.98
C GLY A 32 -21.48 -3.81 4.22
N ILE A 33 -21.32 -2.96 5.23
CA ILE A 33 -20.02 -2.35 5.60
C ILE A 33 -18.98 -3.44 5.97
N PRO A 34 -19.27 -4.42 6.85
CA PRO A 34 -18.31 -5.49 7.18
C PRO A 34 -17.92 -6.34 5.97
N SER A 35 -18.85 -6.62 5.05
CA SER A 35 -18.58 -7.45 3.87
C SER A 35 -17.64 -6.74 2.90
N ILE A 36 -17.88 -5.46 2.61
CA ILE A 36 -16.99 -4.66 1.74
C ILE A 36 -15.61 -4.53 2.37
N ALA A 37 -15.53 -4.21 3.67
CA ALA A 37 -14.26 -4.13 4.38
C ALA A 37 -13.48 -5.46 4.33
N LYS A 38 -14.16 -6.60 4.48
CA LYS A 38 -13.53 -7.92 4.40
C LYS A 38 -13.01 -8.25 3.00
N THR A 39 -13.77 -7.91 1.96
CA THR A 39 -13.35 -8.13 0.56
C THR A 39 -12.21 -7.21 0.16
N LEU A 40 -12.31 -5.91 0.47
CA LEU A 40 -11.23 -4.94 0.22
C LEU A 40 -9.97 -5.31 0.99
N GLY A 41 -10.09 -5.71 2.26
CA GLY A 41 -8.94 -6.14 3.07
C GLY A 41 -8.23 -7.35 2.49
N LYS A 42 -8.97 -8.33 1.97
CA LYS A 42 -8.38 -9.47 1.24
C LYS A 42 -7.67 -9.02 -0.04
N GLY A 43 -8.32 -8.18 -0.85
CA GLY A 43 -7.73 -7.67 -2.10
C GLY A 43 -6.45 -6.86 -1.87
N ILE A 44 -6.42 -5.99 -0.86
CA ILE A 44 -5.21 -5.23 -0.49
C ILE A 44 -4.10 -6.16 -0.05
N ARG A 45 -4.41 -7.20 0.73
CA ARG A 45 -3.43 -8.20 1.17
C ARG A 45 -2.85 -8.98 0.01
N GLU A 46 -3.69 -9.52 -0.87
CA GLU A 46 -3.27 -10.26 -2.06
C GLU A 46 -2.41 -9.38 -3.00
N PHE A 47 -2.81 -8.12 -3.19
CA PHE A 47 -2.04 -7.15 -3.97
C PHE A 47 -0.65 -6.88 -3.36
N LYS A 48 -0.58 -6.69 -2.03
CA LYS A 48 0.68 -6.51 -1.31
C LYS A 48 1.58 -7.73 -1.44
N ASP A 49 1.03 -8.92 -1.27
CA ASP A 49 1.78 -10.18 -1.32
C ASP A 49 2.36 -10.42 -2.73
N ALA A 50 1.56 -10.18 -3.77
CA ALA A 50 2.01 -10.25 -5.16
C ALA A 50 3.12 -9.23 -5.47
N THR A 51 2.94 -7.98 -5.03
CA THR A 51 3.93 -6.91 -5.24
C THR A 51 5.24 -7.20 -4.50
N SER A 52 5.16 -7.74 -3.28
CA SER A 52 6.35 -8.08 -2.48
C SER A 52 7.17 -9.21 -3.10
N GLY A 53 6.50 -10.20 -3.72
CA GLY A 53 7.17 -11.25 -4.50
C GLY A 53 7.94 -10.67 -5.68
N ILE A 54 7.26 -9.83 -6.48
CA ILE A 54 7.88 -9.14 -7.63
C ILE A 54 9.07 -8.27 -7.20
N GLN A 55 8.92 -7.51 -6.11
CA GLN A 55 10.00 -6.66 -5.60
C GLN A 55 11.23 -7.49 -5.18
N LYS A 56 11.02 -8.64 -4.55
CA LYS A 56 12.09 -9.55 -4.15
C LYS A 56 12.78 -10.19 -5.36
N ASP A 57 12.04 -10.58 -6.38
CA ASP A 57 12.59 -11.18 -7.61
C ASP A 57 13.41 -10.15 -8.41
N ILE A 58 12.94 -8.91 -8.51
CA ILE A 58 13.68 -7.79 -9.12
C ILE A 58 14.95 -7.49 -8.32
N GLN A 59 14.87 -7.45 -6.99
CA GLN A 59 16.02 -7.20 -6.13
C GLN A 59 17.07 -8.31 -6.25
N ASN A 60 16.66 -9.59 -6.24
CA ASN A 60 17.57 -10.72 -6.39
C ASN A 60 18.26 -10.72 -7.76
N SER A 61 17.49 -10.43 -8.83
CA SER A 61 18.02 -10.38 -10.19
C SER A 61 19.02 -9.23 -10.39
N THR A 62 18.78 -8.08 -9.74
CA THR A 62 19.63 -6.88 -9.87
C THR A 62 20.83 -6.92 -8.91
N SER A 63 20.68 -7.48 -7.71
CA SER A 63 21.78 -7.65 -6.75
C SER A 63 22.84 -8.60 -7.31
N GLY A 64 22.42 -9.74 -7.89
CA GLY A 64 23.36 -10.68 -8.50
C GLY A 64 24.14 -10.12 -9.69
N LEU A 65 23.59 -9.13 -10.42
CA LEU A 65 24.31 -8.39 -11.46
C LEU A 65 25.30 -7.38 -10.86
N THR A 66 24.90 -6.70 -9.79
CA THR A 66 25.74 -5.71 -9.10
C THR A 66 26.95 -6.37 -8.43
N ASP A 67 26.75 -7.54 -7.81
CA ASP A 67 27.80 -8.32 -7.16
C ASP A 67 28.84 -8.81 -8.18
N GLN A 68 28.41 -9.32 -9.34
CA GLN A 68 29.30 -9.73 -10.44
C GLN A 68 30.11 -8.57 -11.02
N VAL A 69 29.47 -7.40 -11.21
CA VAL A 69 30.16 -6.20 -11.70
C VAL A 69 31.23 -5.74 -10.70
N ASN A 70 30.92 -5.76 -9.40
CA ASN A 70 31.84 -5.32 -8.37
C ASN A 70 33.05 -6.25 -8.25
N GLU A 71 32.86 -7.57 -8.44
CA GLU A 71 33.94 -8.56 -8.44
C GLU A 71 34.92 -8.35 -9.60
N HIS A 72 34.40 -8.13 -10.83
CA HIS A 72 35.23 -7.84 -12.00
C HIS A 72 36.00 -6.51 -11.88
N ILE A 73 35.38 -5.47 -11.32
CA ILE A 73 36.06 -4.18 -11.09
C ILE A 73 37.23 -4.35 -10.11
N GLN A 74 37.09 -5.21 -9.10
CA GLN A 74 38.15 -5.47 -8.12
C GLN A 74 39.30 -6.29 -8.72
N GLU A 75 39.02 -7.20 -9.64
CA GLU A 75 40.04 -7.95 -10.39
C GLU A 75 40.87 -7.01 -11.27
N VAL A 76 40.20 -6.16 -12.07
CA VAL A 76 40.86 -5.15 -12.93
C VAL A 76 41.68 -4.16 -12.09
N LYS A 77 41.16 -3.71 -10.94
CA LYS A 77 41.90 -2.82 -10.03
C LYS A 77 43.18 -3.46 -9.49
N LYS A 78 43.15 -4.74 -9.13
CA LYS A 78 44.34 -5.48 -8.64
C LYS A 78 45.39 -5.69 -9.73
N GLU A 79 44.97 -5.77 -10.99
CA GLU A 79 45.87 -5.92 -12.12
C GLU A 79 46.63 -4.61 -12.39
N ILE A 80 45.94 -3.46 -12.30
CA ILE A 80 46.54 -2.13 -12.49
C ILE A 80 47.47 -1.73 -11.34
N GLU A 81 47.20 -2.13 -10.09
CA GLU A 81 48.07 -1.82 -8.94
C GLU A 81 49.37 -2.65 -8.90
N LYS A 82 49.50 -3.69 -9.74
CA LYS A 82 50.67 -4.56 -9.79
C LYS A 82 51.70 -4.19 -10.87
N GLU A 83 51.37 -3.31 -11.80
CA GLU A 83 52.32 -2.70 -12.76
C GLU A 83 52.86 -1.36 -12.26
#